data_AF-A0A965S0Y9-F1
#
_entry.id   AF-A0A965S0Y9-F1
#
_cell.length_a   1.000
_cell.length_b   1.000
_cell.length_c   1.000
_cell.angle_alpha   90.00
_cell.angle_beta   90.00
_cell.angle_gamma   90.00
#
_symmetry.space_group_name_H-M   'P 1'
#
loop_
_entity.id
_entity.type
_entity.pdbx_description
1 polymer ?
#
loop_
_entity_poly.entity_id
_entity_poly.type
_entity_poly.pdbx_seq_one_letter_code
_entity_poly.pdbx_strand_id
1 'polypeptide(L)'
;MNNAFQISTTYRLDQLEKKTRSLEESLALLGQKQLSLEKVSDHLVKTNNIKIEVVEKPVIEVSKDIMRTIKIRRKDNVAERYAAWEKLDRAGVRASEIAKAFKCDHDSVLYAKRNGFKSGWMARSERKGLEA
;
A
#
# COMPACT_ATOMS: atom_id res chain seq x y z
N MET A 1 -26.47 -43.41 30.34
CA MET A 1 -25.92 -42.24 29.60
C MET A 1 -24.77 -41.66 30.42
N ASN A 2 -23.60 -41.46 29.81
CA ASN A 2 -22.32 -41.35 30.52
C ASN A 2 -22.06 -39.94 31.07
N ASN A 3 -22.10 -39.78 32.39
CA ASN A 3 -22.03 -38.50 33.13
C ASN A 3 -20.80 -37.64 32.72
N ALA A 4 -19.66 -38.28 32.43
CA ALA A 4 -18.45 -37.58 31.99
C ALA A 4 -18.60 -36.86 30.63
N PHE A 5 -19.40 -37.41 29.72
CA PHE A 5 -19.66 -36.79 28.41
C PHE A 5 -20.53 -35.54 28.56
N GLN A 6 -21.52 -35.58 29.45
CA GLN A 6 -22.37 -34.43 29.76
C GLN A 6 -21.54 -33.31 30.40
N ILE A 7 -20.71 -33.63 31.40
CA ILE A 7 -19.82 -32.66 32.07
C ILE A 7 -18.87 -31.99 31.07
N SER A 8 -18.21 -32.76 30.20
CA SER A 8 -17.31 -32.20 29.18
C SER A 8 -18.03 -31.31 28.17
N THR A 9 -19.28 -31.64 27.83
CA THR A 9 -20.05 -30.88 26.85
C THR A 9 -20.51 -29.55 27.46
N THR A 10 -21.01 -29.58 28.69
CA THR A 10 -21.41 -28.38 29.45
C THR A 10 -20.23 -27.45 29.67
N TYR A 11 -19.05 -27.97 30.03
CA TYR A 11 -17.84 -27.16 30.17
C TYR A 11 -17.43 -26.49 28.86
N ARG A 12 -17.47 -27.21 27.73
CA ARG A 12 -17.15 -26.64 26.42
C ARG A 12 -18.15 -25.56 26.01
N LEU A 13 -19.44 -25.76 26.30
CA LEU A 13 -20.48 -24.75 26.06
C LEU A 13 -20.24 -23.48 26.87
N ASP A 14 -19.96 -23.60 28.17
CA ASP A 14 -19.64 -22.45 29.04
C ASP A 14 -18.41 -21.66 28.55
N GLN A 15 -17.36 -22.37 28.09
CA GLN A 15 -16.18 -21.73 27.50
C GLN A 15 -16.49 -21.02 26.17
N LEU A 16 -17.37 -21.57 25.35
CA LEU A 16 -17.81 -20.93 24.12
C LEU A 16 -18.65 -19.68 24.42
N GLU A 17 -19.58 -19.75 25.37
CA GLU A 17 -20.36 -18.59 25.80
C GLU A 17 -19.50 -17.45 26.33
N LYS A 18 -18.47 -17.76 27.12
CA LYS A 18 -17.49 -16.77 27.61
C LYS A 18 -16.73 -16.11 26.47
N LYS A 19 -16.29 -16.88 25.47
CA LYS A 19 -15.62 -16.35 24.28
C LYS A 19 -16.56 -15.47 23.46
N THR A 20 -17.82 -15.88 23.28
CA THR A 20 -18.82 -15.10 22.55
C THR A 20 -19.06 -13.75 23.21
N ARG A 21 -19.27 -13.71 24.53
CA ARG A 21 -19.44 -12.44 25.27
C ARG A 21 -18.22 -11.52 25.13
N SER A 22 -17.01 -12.07 25.24
CA SER A 22 -15.77 -11.29 25.07
C SER A 22 -15.61 -10.70 23.66
N LEU A 23 -16.04 -11.43 22.63
CA LEU A 23 -16.05 -10.94 21.25
C LEU A 23 -17.11 -9.86 21.04
N GLU A 24 -18.31 -10.02 21.61
CA GLU A 24 -19.37 -9.02 21.58
C GLU A 24 -18.95 -7.71 22.26
N GLU A 25 -18.30 -7.79 23.42
CA GLU A 25 -17.72 -6.63 24.12
C GLU A 25 -16.64 -5.95 23.28
N SER A 26 -15.77 -6.73 22.62
CA SER A 26 -14.72 -6.20 21.74
C SER A 26 -15.30 -5.50 20.52
N LEU A 27 -16.36 -6.05 19.92
CA LEU A 27 -17.09 -5.44 18.82
C LEU A 27 -17.80 -4.15 19.24
N ALA A 28 -18.42 -4.14 20.42
CA ALA A 28 -19.05 -2.93 20.97
C ALA A 28 -18.02 -1.82 21.20
N LEU A 29 -16.85 -2.16 21.77
CA LEU A 29 -15.75 -1.21 21.95
C LEU A 29 -15.20 -0.70 20.61
N LEU A 30 -15.07 -1.57 19.61
CA LEU A 30 -14.63 -1.18 18.28
C LEU A 30 -15.64 -0.21 17.62
N GLY A 31 -16.93 -0.50 17.73
CA GLY A 31 -17.99 0.39 17.26
C GLY A 31 -17.94 1.76 17.94
N GLN A 32 -17.72 1.81 19.25
CA GLN A 32 -17.52 3.08 19.98
C GLN A 32 -16.29 3.85 19.50
N LYS A 33 -15.16 3.16 19.26
CA LYS A 33 -13.94 3.78 18.72
C LYS A 33 -14.14 4.31 17.30
N GLN A 34 -14.86 3.58 16.45
CA GLN A 34 -15.19 4.01 15.10
C GLN A 34 -16.05 5.28 15.13
N LEU A 35 -17.10 5.32 15.95
CA LEU A 35 -17.93 6.53 16.13
C LEU A 35 -17.11 7.72 16.65
N SER A 36 -16.14 7.47 17.54
CA SER A 36 -15.23 8.51 18.02
C SER A 36 -14.31 9.03 16.91
N LEU A 37 -13.79 8.14 16.04
CA LEU A 37 -12.97 8.52 14.90
C LEU A 37 -13.77 9.29 13.85
N GLU A 38 -15.01 8.89 13.58
CA GLU A 38 -15.92 9.63 12.68
C GLU A 38 -16.18 11.04 13.21
N LYS A 39 -16.45 11.19 14.52
CA LYS A 39 -16.62 12.52 15.15
C LYS A 39 -15.35 13.38 15.07
N VAL A 40 -14.18 12.79 15.30
CA VAL A 40 -12.89 13.50 15.16
C VAL A 40 -12.66 13.89 13.70
N SER A 41 -12.89 12.98 12.76
CA SER A 41 -12.80 13.24 11.31
C SER A 41 -13.72 14.38 10.89
N ASP A 42 -15.00 14.33 11.27
CA ASP A 42 -15.98 15.36 10.98
C ASP A 42 -15.60 16.71 11.59
N HIS A 43 -15.09 16.69 12.83
CA HIS A 43 -14.60 17.89 13.49
C HIS A 43 -13.40 18.49 12.73
N LEU A 44 -12.42 17.67 12.33
CA LEU A 44 -11.25 18.09 11.57
C LEU A 44 -11.62 18.66 10.19
N VAL A 45 -12.62 18.06 9.51
CA VAL A 45 -13.14 18.56 8.24
C VAL A 45 -13.89 19.89 8.42
N LYS A 46 -14.70 20.04 9.48
CA LYS A 46 -15.50 21.25 9.73
C LYS A 46 -14.70 22.41 10.31
N THR A 47 -13.64 22.15 11.08
CA THR A 47 -12.91 23.21 11.80
C THR A 47 -11.90 23.97 10.97
N ASN A 48 -11.57 23.59 9.73
CA ASN A 48 -10.65 24.36 8.86
C ASN A 48 -9.31 24.78 9.51
N ASN A 49 -8.90 24.12 10.62
CA ASN A 49 -7.67 24.43 11.36
C ASN A 49 -6.53 23.46 11.04
N ILE A 50 -6.81 22.47 10.20
CA ILE A 50 -5.80 21.84 9.37
C ILE A 50 -6.05 22.42 7.99
N LYS A 51 -5.26 23.41 7.58
CA LYS A 51 -4.93 23.50 6.16
C LYS A 51 -4.36 22.14 5.84
N ILE A 52 -5.17 21.25 5.26
CA ILE A 52 -4.58 20.24 4.40
C ILE A 52 -3.97 21.11 3.32
N GLU A 53 -2.72 21.52 3.53
CA GLU A 53 -1.89 21.96 2.44
C GLU A 53 -2.04 20.82 1.47
N VAL A 54 -2.84 21.08 0.43
CA VAL A 54 -2.85 20.28 -0.77
C VAL A 54 -1.40 20.38 -1.16
N VAL A 55 -0.59 19.40 -0.72
CA VAL A 55 0.82 19.30 -1.05
C VAL A 55 0.80 19.48 -2.54
N GLU A 56 1.33 20.63 -2.99
CA GLU A 56 1.22 21.04 -4.37
C GLU A 56 1.63 19.82 -5.17
N LYS A 57 0.70 19.27 -5.95
CA LYS A 57 0.93 18.02 -6.65
C LYS A 57 2.28 18.17 -7.34
N PRO A 58 3.24 17.26 -7.11
CA PRO A 58 4.57 17.41 -7.70
C PRO A 58 4.39 17.66 -9.19
N VAL A 59 4.85 18.81 -9.67
CA VAL A 59 4.80 19.09 -11.11
C VAL A 59 5.62 18.00 -11.76
N ILE A 60 4.95 17.12 -12.51
CA ILE A 60 5.62 15.97 -13.13
C ILE A 60 6.38 16.50 -14.35
N GLU A 61 7.59 16.98 -14.12
CA GLU A 61 8.52 17.35 -15.18
C GLU A 61 9.24 16.11 -15.69
N VAL A 62 8.69 15.50 -16.74
CA VAL A 62 9.37 14.39 -17.42
C VAL A 62 10.39 14.96 -18.40
N SER A 63 11.66 14.61 -18.23
CA SER A 63 12.71 14.97 -19.18
C SER A 63 12.34 14.52 -20.61
N LYS A 64 12.51 15.43 -21.57
CA LYS A 64 12.25 15.15 -23.00
C LYS A 64 13.10 14.00 -23.53
N ASP A 65 14.29 13.77 -22.96
CA ASP A 65 15.18 12.71 -23.40
C ASP A 65 14.66 11.33 -22.99
N ILE A 66 14.13 11.21 -21.77
CA ILE A 66 13.45 9.98 -21.33
C ILE A 66 12.21 9.73 -22.19
N MET A 67 11.46 10.79 -22.54
CA MET A 67 10.28 10.66 -23.41
C MET A 67 10.62 10.13 -24.81
N ARG A 68 11.79 10.48 -25.36
CA ARG A 68 12.26 9.98 -26.67
C ARG A 68 12.60 8.49 -26.61
N THR A 69 13.04 7.99 -25.47
CA THR A 69 13.48 6.59 -25.31
C THR A 69 12.46 5.67 -24.66
N ILE A 70 11.26 6.15 -24.29
CA ILE A 70 10.23 5.37 -23.57
C ILE A 70 9.88 4.03 -24.24
N LYS A 71 9.81 4.00 -25.57
CA LYS A 71 9.48 2.76 -26.31
C LYS A 71 10.70 1.84 -26.48
N ILE A 72 11.91 2.33 -26.26
CA ILE A 72 13.17 1.63 -26.49
C ILE A 72 13.52 0.81 -25.25
N ARG A 73 13.44 -0.53 -25.36
CA ARG A 73 13.80 -1.47 -24.30
C ARG A 73 15.31 -1.75 -24.29
N ARG A 74 16.13 -0.74 -24.01
CA ARG A 74 17.58 -0.90 -23.74
C ARG A 74 17.84 -0.84 -22.23
N LYS A 75 18.84 -1.58 -21.74
CA LYS A 75 19.16 -1.71 -20.31
C LYS A 75 19.23 -0.35 -19.60
N ASP A 76 20.01 0.57 -20.18
CA ASP A 76 20.26 1.88 -19.57
C ASP A 76 19.03 2.78 -19.61
N ASN A 77 18.31 2.81 -20.74
CA ASN A 77 17.05 3.56 -20.88
C ASN A 77 15.97 3.08 -19.91
N VAL A 78 15.88 1.77 -19.66
CA VAL A 78 14.92 1.20 -18.69
C VAL A 78 15.32 1.55 -17.26
N ALA A 79 16.62 1.51 -16.94
CA ALA A 79 17.13 1.88 -15.64
C ALA A 79 16.87 3.37 -15.34
N GLU A 80 17.16 4.26 -16.29
CA GLU A 80 16.90 5.70 -16.18
C GLU A 80 15.42 6.00 -15.98
N ARG A 81 14.55 5.33 -16.75
CA ARG A 81 13.09 5.45 -16.59
C ARG A 81 12.62 4.96 -15.23
N TYR A 82 13.11 3.81 -14.76
CA TYR A 82 12.73 3.28 -13.45
C TYR A 82 13.22 4.17 -12.31
N ALA A 83 14.41 4.76 -12.43
CA ALA A 83 14.91 5.76 -11.48
C ALA A 83 14.03 7.01 -11.45
N ALA A 84 13.51 7.47 -12.59
CA ALA A 84 12.55 8.57 -12.65
C ALA A 84 11.21 8.20 -11.97
N TRP A 85 10.70 6.99 -12.21
CA TRP A 85 9.48 6.51 -11.54
C TRP A 85 9.66 6.37 -10.04
N GLU A 86 10.82 5.89 -9.59
CA GLU A 86 11.13 5.77 -8.17
C GLU A 86 11.12 7.13 -7.46
N LYS A 87 11.73 8.16 -8.07
CA LYS A 87 11.70 9.53 -7.54
C LYS A 87 10.27 10.07 -7.40
N LEU A 88 9.42 9.83 -8.40
CA LEU A 88 8.02 10.27 -8.37
C LEU A 88 7.18 9.49 -7.35
N ASP A 89 7.40 8.18 -7.22
CA ASP A 89 6.72 7.35 -6.22
C ASP A 89 7.10 7.79 -4.79
N ARG A 90 8.37 8.09 -4.55
CA ARG A 90 8.85 8.65 -3.27
C ARG A 90 8.29 10.05 -2.98
N ALA A 91 8.01 10.84 -4.02
CA ALA A 91 7.35 12.14 -3.90
C ALA A 91 5.81 12.03 -3.71
N GLY A 92 5.26 10.81 -3.61
CA GLY A 92 3.83 10.58 -3.38
C GLY A 92 2.96 10.61 -4.64
N VAL A 93 3.55 10.64 -5.84
CA VAL A 93 2.80 10.61 -7.10
C VAL A 93 2.19 9.22 -7.31
N ARG A 94 0.91 9.16 -7.67
CA ARG A 94 0.24 7.87 -7.87
C ARG A 94 0.77 7.17 -9.12
N ALA A 95 0.80 5.84 -9.09
CA ALA A 95 1.23 5.04 -10.24
C ALA A 95 0.40 5.31 -11.52
N SER A 96 -0.87 5.72 -11.41
CA SER A 96 -1.69 6.14 -12.54
C SER A 96 -1.25 7.49 -13.14
N GLU A 97 -0.80 8.42 -12.30
CA GLU A 97 -0.29 9.73 -12.73
C GLU A 97 1.09 9.57 -13.39
N ILE A 98 1.95 8.71 -12.83
CA ILE A 98 3.23 8.31 -13.46
C ILE A 98 2.96 7.66 -14.82
N ALA A 99 2.04 6.71 -14.91
CA ALA A 99 1.69 6.03 -16.15
C ALA A 99 1.22 7.01 -17.24
N LYS A 100 0.39 7.98 -16.85
CA LYS A 100 -0.09 9.05 -17.74
C LYS A 100 1.06 9.95 -18.22
N ALA A 101 1.95 10.36 -17.32
CA ALA A 101 3.08 11.22 -17.66
C ALA A 101 4.07 10.54 -18.61
N PHE A 102 4.33 9.24 -18.41
CA PHE A 102 5.25 8.44 -19.22
C PHE A 102 4.58 7.68 -20.38
N LYS A 103 3.29 7.94 -20.66
CA LYS A 103 2.52 7.29 -21.74
C LYS A 103 2.72 5.76 -21.75
N CYS A 104 2.63 5.13 -20.59
CA CYS A 104 2.79 3.69 -20.41
C CYS A 104 1.60 3.10 -19.63
N ASP A 105 1.52 1.77 -19.60
CA ASP A 105 0.46 1.07 -18.89
C ASP A 105 0.64 1.19 -17.37
N HIS A 106 -0.46 1.37 -16.66
CA HIS A 106 -0.48 1.43 -15.20
C HIS A 106 0.20 0.21 -14.55
N ASP A 107 -0.06 -0.98 -15.10
CA ASP A 107 0.49 -2.24 -14.63
C ASP A 107 2.01 -2.31 -14.77
N SER A 108 2.60 -1.61 -15.75
CA SER A 108 4.05 -1.53 -15.90
C SER A 108 4.70 -0.78 -14.73
N VAL A 109 4.04 0.28 -14.25
CA VAL A 109 4.50 1.06 -13.09
C VAL A 109 4.33 0.25 -11.81
N LEU A 110 3.20 -0.43 -11.62
CA LEU A 110 2.97 -1.32 -10.48
C LEU A 110 3.96 -2.48 -10.44
N TYR A 111 4.27 -3.07 -11.59
CA TYR A 111 5.27 -4.12 -11.71
C TYR A 111 6.66 -3.60 -11.30
N ALA A 112 7.07 -2.43 -11.80
CA ALA A 112 8.35 -1.83 -11.43
C ALA A 112 8.42 -1.55 -9.92
N LYS A 113 7.35 -0.98 -9.33
CA LYS A 113 7.25 -0.71 -7.90
C LYS A 113 7.38 -1.99 -7.05
N ARG A 114 6.68 -3.07 -7.44
CA ARG A 114 6.78 -4.38 -6.76
C ARG A 114 8.20 -4.93 -6.75
N ASN A 115 8.97 -4.67 -7.81
CA ASN A 115 10.37 -5.08 -7.94
C ASN A 115 11.36 -4.03 -7.39
N GLY A 116 10.88 -3.04 -6.63
CA GLY A 116 11.72 -2.01 -6.03
C GLY A 116 12.43 -1.13 -7.06
N PHE A 117 11.79 -0.90 -8.23
CA PHE A 117 12.34 -0.15 -9.36
C PHE A 117 13.67 -0.70 -9.90
N LYS A 118 14.00 -1.96 -9.60
CA LYS A 118 15.13 -2.66 -10.20
C LYS A 118 14.68 -3.35 -11.49
N SER A 119 15.36 -3.06 -12.60
CA SER A 119 15.13 -3.84 -13.82
C SER A 119 15.63 -5.26 -13.63
N GLY A 120 14.97 -6.27 -14.21
CA GLY A 120 15.41 -7.67 -14.13
C GLY A 120 16.80 -7.93 -14.74
N TRP A 121 17.38 -6.94 -15.42
CA TRP A 121 18.75 -6.93 -15.92
C TRP A 121 19.72 -6.45 -14.84
N MET A 122 19.35 -5.44 -14.05
CA MET A 122 20.12 -4.98 -12.89
C MET A 122 20.11 -6.03 -11.76
N ALA A 123 18.96 -6.62 -11.46
CA ALA A 123 18.84 -7.67 -10.43
C ALA A 123 19.62 -8.97 -10.76
N ARG A 124 19.94 -9.21 -12.03
CA ARG A 124 20.83 -10.32 -12.45
C ARG A 124 22.30 -9.93 -12.37
N SER A 125 22.63 -8.68 -12.67
CA SER A 125 24.00 -8.15 -12.57
C SER A 125 24.48 -8.07 -11.11
N GLU A 126 23.62 -7.63 -10.18
CA GLU A 126 23.92 -7.60 -8.74
C GLU A 126 24.18 -9.00 -8.19
N ARG A 127 23.40 -10.01 -8.61
CA ARG A 127 23.63 -11.41 -8.21
C ARG A 127 24.96 -11.95 -8.71
N LYS A 128 25.32 -11.70 -9.98
CA LYS A 128 26.62 -12.11 -10.52
C LYS A 128 27.81 -11.44 -9.82
N GLY A 129 27.65 -10.19 -9.36
CA GLY A 129 28.69 -9.48 -8.62
C GLY A 129 28.87 -9.93 -7.16
N LEU A 130 27.87 -10.64 -6.60
CA LEU A 130 27.95 -11.26 -5.27
C LEU A 130 28.53 -12.68 -5.31
N GLU A 131 28.57 -13.31 -6.49
CA GLU A 131 29.14 -14.64 -6.74
C GLU A 131 30.59 -14.60 -7.25
N ALA A 132 31.19 -13.40 -7.36
CA ALA A 132 32.57 -13.17 -7.77
C ALA A 132 33.42 -12.67 -6.60
#